data_AF-A0A8S2A8Y9-F1
#
_entry.id   AF-A0A8S2A8Y9-F1
#
_cell.length_a   1.000
_cell.length_b   1.000
_cell.length_c   1.000
_cell.angle_alpha   90.00
_cell.angle_beta   90.00
_cell.angle_gamma   90.00
#
_symmetry.space_group_name_H-M   'P 1'
#
loop_
_entity.id
_entity.type
_entity.pdbx_description
1 polymer ?
#
loop_
_entity_poly.entity_id
_entity_poly.type
_entity_poly.pdbx_seq_one_letter_code
_entity_poly.pdbx_strand_id
1 'polypeptide(L)'
;MDHRENNDRRLLMWFFAVATAVKLLLIPSYRSTDFEVHRNWLAITNSLPLTKWYFDETSQWTLDYPPFFAYFERLLSIFARLVDPRIVDLQSGLDYSSESVIYFQRISVIVSDLCLLYGVYRLTRKLEPMKRNLICAMVIWSPGLLIVDHIHFQYNGFLLGWLLLSISFLQEGRDLLGGFLFAVLLCFKHLFAVAAPVYFVYLLRHYCWSGLVTGFRRLVTIGAVVVAVFAAAYGPFIYHGQIQQVISRMFPFGRGLCHAYWAPNFWVFYIILDKGLAFLLRKLGFEIQIPSASFTGGLVGDSSPFAVLPQITPLTTFAMVLLAISPCLIKAWKKPHPGLVARWIAYAYTCGFLFGWHVHEKASLHFTIPLAIVAVQSLEDAKHYFLVSIVSCYSLFPLLYEPQEYPIKVLLLLLHSTVMWLGFVAQYTNNNKAQKNNGESKSKFRIGCFEKSYLMGLVIVEIVSQFLHPYFLANHTLLGSRRGCLRIKAISTKWEPTKVVPQGDRVLVRLEDLPMKSSGGVLLPKAAVKFERYLTGEVISVGSEVGQQVGPGKKVLFSDVSAYEVDLGTDARHCFCKESDLLALVE
;
A
#
# COMPACT_ATOMS: atom_id res chain seq x y z
N MET A 1 3.89 -6.08 43.17
CA MET A 1 4.00 -6.26 41.71
C MET A 1 2.68 -5.91 41.01
N ASP A 2 1.55 -6.38 41.52
CA ASP A 2 0.22 -6.15 40.92
C ASP A 2 -0.18 -4.68 40.76
N HIS A 3 0.07 -3.80 41.74
CA HIS A 3 -0.27 -2.37 41.60
C HIS A 3 0.47 -1.67 40.45
N ARG A 4 1.72 -2.02 40.20
CA ARG A 4 2.53 -1.43 39.12
C ARG A 4 2.04 -1.94 37.77
N GLU A 5 1.80 -3.25 37.66
CA GLU A 5 1.27 -3.84 36.44
C GLU A 5 -0.13 -3.31 36.09
N ASN A 6 -0.97 -3.07 37.10
CA ASN A 6 -2.31 -2.52 36.89
C ASN A 6 -2.27 -1.07 36.39
N ASN A 7 -1.36 -0.24 36.94
CA ASN A 7 -1.17 1.13 36.47
C ASN A 7 -0.61 1.18 35.03
N ASP A 8 0.28 0.26 34.72
CA ASP A 8 0.89 0.12 33.40
C ASP A 8 -0.14 -0.27 32.33
N ARG A 9 -1.03 -1.22 32.65
CA ARG A 9 -2.17 -1.58 31.78
C ARG A 9 -3.12 -0.39 31.58
N ARG A 10 -3.43 0.35 32.65
CA ARG A 10 -4.30 1.53 32.58
C ARG A 10 -3.75 2.60 31.64
N LEU A 11 -2.45 2.88 31.70
CA LEU A 11 -1.82 3.85 30.81
C LEU A 11 -1.85 3.41 29.34
N LEU A 12 -1.59 2.13 29.07
CA LEU A 12 -1.70 1.58 27.72
C LEU A 12 -3.13 1.71 27.17
N MET A 13 -4.13 1.40 27.98
CA MET A 13 -5.54 1.58 27.61
C MET A 13 -5.87 3.05 27.33
N TRP A 14 -5.27 4.00 28.05
CA TRP A 14 -5.39 5.43 27.74
C TRP A 14 -4.79 5.79 26.38
N PHE A 15 -3.57 5.33 26.07
CA PHE A 15 -2.99 5.54 24.74
C PHE A 15 -3.90 5.05 23.62
N PHE A 16 -4.45 3.86 23.79
CA PHE A 16 -5.37 3.25 22.83
C PHE A 16 -6.71 3.97 22.75
N ALA A 17 -7.28 4.40 23.88
CA ALA A 17 -8.54 5.13 23.93
C ALA A 17 -8.45 6.48 23.22
N VAL A 18 -7.38 7.25 23.46
CA VAL A 18 -7.19 8.53 22.76
C VAL A 18 -6.90 8.32 21.27
N ALA A 19 -6.10 7.31 20.90
CA ALA A 19 -5.92 6.95 19.49
C ALA A 19 -7.25 6.55 18.83
N THR A 20 -8.09 5.79 19.52
CA THR A 20 -9.42 5.39 19.05
C THR A 20 -10.33 6.59 18.87
N ALA A 21 -10.32 7.56 19.80
CA ALA A 21 -11.07 8.80 19.65
C ALA A 21 -10.66 9.57 18.39
N VAL A 22 -9.36 9.68 18.12
CA VAL A 22 -8.85 10.29 16.88
C VAL A 22 -9.32 9.51 15.65
N LYS A 23 -9.25 8.17 15.66
CA LYS A 23 -9.71 7.31 14.56
C LYS A 23 -11.21 7.48 14.28
N LEU A 24 -12.03 7.62 15.33
CA LEU A 24 -13.46 7.89 15.20
C LEU A 24 -13.73 9.27 14.56
N LEU A 25 -12.94 10.28 14.91
CA LEU A 25 -13.02 11.61 14.27
C LEU A 25 -12.59 11.59 12.80
N LEU A 26 -11.82 10.59 12.36
CA LEU A 26 -11.37 10.40 10.98
C LEU A 26 -12.34 9.59 10.12
N ILE A 27 -13.45 9.08 10.65
CA ILE A 27 -14.48 8.37 9.87
C ILE A 27 -14.92 9.13 8.59
N PRO A 28 -15.20 10.45 8.62
CA PRO A 28 -15.68 11.17 7.44
C PRO A 28 -14.58 11.53 6.41
N SER A 29 -13.34 11.09 6.61
CA SER A 29 -12.23 11.34 5.68
C SER A 29 -12.41 10.63 4.32
N TYR A 30 -11.61 11.04 3.33
CA TYR A 30 -11.51 10.41 2.01
C TYR A 30 -11.52 8.86 2.03
N ARG A 31 -12.07 8.28 0.95
CA ARG A 31 -12.20 6.84 0.73
C ARG A 31 -11.37 6.39 -0.46
N SER A 32 -10.42 5.50 -0.24
CA SER A 32 -9.66 4.91 -1.34
C SER A 32 -10.43 3.77 -2.02
N THR A 33 -9.92 3.30 -3.16
CA THR A 33 -10.40 2.09 -3.83
C THR A 33 -10.36 0.84 -2.94
N ASP A 34 -9.48 0.81 -1.92
CA ASP A 34 -9.38 -0.34 -1.00
C ASP A 34 -10.68 -0.56 -0.19
N PHE A 35 -11.50 0.48 0.01
CA PHE A 35 -12.86 0.33 0.58
C PHE A 35 -13.69 -0.67 -0.23
N GLU A 36 -13.75 -0.44 -1.54
CA GLU A 36 -14.54 -1.22 -2.47
C GLU A 36 -13.95 -2.61 -2.67
N VAL A 37 -12.62 -2.73 -2.65
CA VAL A 37 -11.92 -4.02 -2.68
C VAL A 37 -12.35 -4.90 -1.51
N HIS A 38 -12.24 -4.39 -0.28
CA HIS A 38 -12.61 -5.16 0.90
C HIS A 38 -14.12 -5.38 1.01
N ARG A 39 -14.96 -4.43 0.57
CA ARG A 39 -16.41 -4.62 0.47
C ARG A 39 -16.73 -5.77 -0.48
N ASN A 40 -16.02 -5.87 -1.61
CA ASN A 40 -16.15 -7.00 -2.53
C ASN A 40 -15.74 -8.32 -1.89
N TRP A 41 -14.65 -8.33 -1.12
CA TRP A 41 -14.18 -9.56 -0.45
C TRP A 41 -15.16 -10.03 0.62
N LEU A 42 -15.80 -9.12 1.35
CA LEU A 42 -16.92 -9.44 2.25
C LEU A 42 -18.07 -10.10 1.46
N ALA A 43 -18.43 -9.55 0.29
CA ALA A 43 -19.50 -10.08 -0.55
C ALA A 43 -19.17 -11.47 -1.14
N ILE A 44 -17.97 -11.64 -1.71
CA ILE A 44 -17.46 -12.92 -2.23
C ILE A 44 -17.52 -13.99 -1.15
N THR A 45 -16.94 -13.70 0.01
CA THR A 45 -16.84 -14.68 1.08
C THR A 45 -18.19 -14.95 1.73
N ASN A 46 -19.13 -13.99 1.76
CA ASN A 46 -20.47 -14.20 2.30
C ASN A 46 -21.38 -15.02 1.37
N SER A 47 -21.41 -14.62 0.10
CA SER A 47 -22.47 -15.01 -0.85
C SER A 47 -22.10 -16.22 -1.69
N LEU A 48 -20.82 -16.56 -1.80
CA LEU A 48 -20.35 -17.68 -2.62
C LEU A 48 -19.86 -18.87 -1.79
N PRO A 49 -20.03 -20.10 -2.30
CA PRO A 49 -19.35 -21.27 -1.74
C PRO A 49 -17.83 -21.12 -1.91
N LEU A 50 -17.07 -21.80 -1.05
CA LEU A 50 -15.59 -21.74 -1.02
C LEU A 50 -14.97 -22.02 -2.40
N THR A 51 -15.57 -22.91 -3.19
CA THR A 51 -15.12 -23.26 -4.55
C THR A 51 -15.21 -22.12 -5.56
N LYS A 52 -15.84 -20.99 -5.22
CA LYS A 52 -15.93 -19.83 -6.11
C LYS A 52 -15.15 -18.61 -5.62
N TRP A 53 -14.56 -18.65 -4.42
CA TRP A 53 -13.94 -17.46 -3.81
C TRP A 53 -12.81 -16.85 -4.65
N TYR A 54 -11.96 -17.67 -5.26
CA TYR A 54 -10.84 -17.20 -6.09
C TYR A 54 -11.13 -17.22 -7.60
N PHE A 55 -12.32 -17.65 -7.98
CA PHE A 55 -12.80 -17.70 -9.37
C PHE A 55 -13.80 -16.61 -9.71
N ASP A 56 -14.39 -15.94 -8.71
CA ASP A 56 -15.30 -14.84 -8.97
C ASP A 56 -14.60 -13.69 -9.68
N GLU A 57 -15.23 -13.23 -10.76
CA GLU A 57 -14.80 -12.10 -11.59
C GLU A 57 -15.96 -11.14 -11.83
N THR A 58 -16.99 -11.18 -10.97
CA THR A 58 -18.13 -10.27 -11.00
C THR A 58 -17.68 -8.80 -10.95
N SER A 59 -16.57 -8.55 -10.25
CA SER A 59 -15.88 -7.26 -10.18
C SER A 59 -14.40 -7.42 -10.53
N GLN A 60 -13.77 -6.32 -10.92
CA GLN A 60 -12.32 -6.24 -11.08
C GLN A 60 -11.57 -6.43 -9.74
N TRP A 61 -12.26 -6.25 -8.61
CA TRP A 61 -11.68 -6.36 -7.26
C TRP A 61 -11.68 -7.82 -6.77
N THR A 62 -10.84 -8.65 -7.39
CA THR A 62 -10.76 -10.07 -7.08
C THR A 62 -10.10 -10.33 -5.71
N LEU A 63 -10.37 -11.51 -5.15
CA LEU A 63 -9.76 -11.93 -3.88
C LEU A 63 -8.29 -12.30 -4.09
N ASP A 64 -7.39 -11.43 -3.64
CA ASP A 64 -5.95 -11.55 -3.91
C ASP A 64 -5.13 -11.94 -2.66
N TYR A 65 -5.78 -12.09 -1.50
CA TYR A 65 -5.11 -12.43 -0.24
C TYR A 65 -5.14 -13.94 0.06
N PRO A 66 -4.18 -14.44 0.86
CA PRO A 66 -4.17 -15.82 1.34
C PRO A 66 -5.46 -16.28 2.07
N PRO A 67 -5.71 -17.60 2.14
CA PRO A 67 -6.96 -18.15 2.67
C PRO A 67 -7.36 -17.72 4.10
N PHE A 68 -6.43 -17.58 5.07
CA PHE A 68 -6.86 -17.14 6.41
C PHE A 68 -7.40 -15.72 6.41
N PHE A 69 -6.94 -14.86 5.51
CA PHE A 69 -7.54 -13.54 5.36
C PHE A 69 -8.92 -13.61 4.71
N ALA A 70 -9.12 -14.48 3.74
CA ALA A 70 -10.45 -14.75 3.19
C ALA A 70 -11.42 -15.27 4.28
N TYR A 71 -10.96 -16.14 5.18
CA TYR A 71 -11.76 -16.57 6.33
C TYR A 71 -12.00 -15.44 7.35
N PHE A 72 -11.06 -14.51 7.51
CA PHE A 72 -11.26 -13.31 8.31
C PHE A 72 -12.34 -12.40 7.70
N GLU A 73 -12.30 -12.16 6.38
CA GLU A 73 -13.37 -11.44 5.67
C GLU A 73 -14.70 -12.18 5.77
N ARG A 74 -14.71 -13.52 5.67
CA ARG A 74 -15.91 -14.34 5.91
C ARG A 74 -16.48 -14.08 7.31
N LEU A 75 -15.64 -14.04 8.35
CA LEU A 75 -16.09 -13.76 9.71
C LEU A 75 -16.68 -12.34 9.82
N LEU A 76 -16.00 -11.33 9.27
CA LEU A 76 -16.50 -9.96 9.25
C LEU A 76 -17.82 -9.83 8.49
N SER A 77 -17.97 -10.57 7.39
CA SER A 77 -19.15 -10.53 6.53
C SER A 77 -20.44 -10.95 7.27
N ILE A 78 -20.33 -11.78 8.31
CA ILE A 78 -21.47 -12.16 9.16
C ILE A 78 -22.04 -10.92 9.85
N PHE A 79 -21.17 -10.07 10.41
CA PHE A 79 -21.57 -8.82 11.04
C PHE A 79 -21.99 -7.77 10.01
N ALA A 80 -21.30 -7.71 8.87
CA ALA A 80 -21.64 -6.79 7.78
C ALA A 80 -23.08 -7.00 7.31
N ARG A 81 -23.48 -8.26 7.10
CA ARG A 81 -24.84 -8.63 6.71
C ARG A 81 -25.91 -8.20 7.71
N LEU A 82 -25.59 -8.20 9.01
CA LEU A 82 -26.51 -7.77 10.06
C LEU A 82 -26.68 -6.24 10.09
N VAL A 83 -25.61 -5.50 9.77
CA VAL A 83 -25.63 -4.03 9.73
C VAL A 83 -26.33 -3.54 8.47
N ASP A 84 -25.95 -4.08 7.30
CA ASP A 84 -26.55 -3.75 6.02
C ASP A 84 -26.35 -4.91 5.04
N PRO A 85 -27.43 -5.64 4.68
CA PRO A 85 -27.36 -6.76 3.76
C PRO A 85 -26.76 -6.42 2.39
N ARG A 86 -26.82 -5.15 1.93
CA ARG A 86 -26.24 -4.75 0.65
C ARG A 86 -24.72 -4.74 0.64
N ILE A 87 -24.06 -4.64 1.80
CA ILE A 87 -22.59 -4.71 1.90
C ILE A 87 -22.06 -6.04 1.35
N VAL A 88 -22.80 -7.12 1.59
CA VAL A 88 -22.37 -8.49 1.24
C VAL A 88 -22.99 -9.01 -0.05
N ASP A 89 -23.76 -8.18 -0.76
CA ASP A 89 -24.34 -8.55 -2.04
C ASP A 89 -23.34 -8.30 -3.18
N LEU A 90 -23.20 -9.26 -4.09
CA LEU A 90 -22.19 -9.23 -5.16
C LEU A 90 -22.49 -8.22 -6.26
N GLN A 91 -23.77 -7.90 -6.50
CA GLN A 91 -24.19 -7.10 -7.66
C GLN A 91 -24.71 -5.74 -7.21
N SER A 92 -25.68 -5.74 -6.30
CA SER A 92 -26.27 -4.52 -5.73
C SER A 92 -25.35 -3.80 -4.74
N GLY A 93 -24.32 -4.49 -4.24
CA GLY A 93 -23.27 -3.91 -3.39
C GLY A 93 -22.12 -3.27 -4.17
N LEU A 94 -22.04 -3.44 -5.49
CA LEU A 94 -20.96 -2.84 -6.30
C LEU A 94 -21.07 -1.32 -6.31
N ASP A 95 -19.97 -0.66 -6.01
CA ASP A 95 -19.85 0.79 -5.87
C ASP A 95 -20.87 1.39 -4.87
N TYR A 96 -21.38 0.57 -3.94
CA TYR A 96 -22.38 0.98 -2.96
C TYR A 96 -21.75 1.84 -1.87
N SER A 97 -22.09 3.13 -1.88
CA SER A 97 -21.42 4.16 -1.08
C SER A 97 -22.22 4.66 0.13
N SER A 98 -23.01 3.79 0.77
CA SER A 98 -23.81 4.18 1.94
C SER A 98 -22.96 4.43 3.19
N GLU A 99 -23.42 5.33 4.06
CA GLU A 99 -22.81 5.58 5.38
C GLU A 99 -22.68 4.29 6.21
N SER A 100 -23.64 3.37 6.09
CA SER A 100 -23.58 2.04 6.75
C SER A 100 -22.30 1.28 6.42
N VAL A 101 -21.89 1.28 5.15
CA VAL A 101 -20.66 0.62 4.68
C VAL A 101 -19.44 1.30 5.28
N ILE A 102 -19.43 2.63 5.26
CA ILE A 102 -18.32 3.45 5.77
C ILE A 102 -18.13 3.20 7.27
N TYR A 103 -19.20 3.31 8.05
CA TYR A 103 -19.16 3.05 9.50
C TYR A 103 -18.73 1.61 9.78
N PHE A 104 -19.32 0.62 9.10
CA PHE A 104 -18.99 -0.78 9.32
C PHE A 104 -17.51 -1.04 9.10
N GLN A 105 -16.98 -0.64 7.94
CA GLN A 105 -15.59 -0.86 7.58
C GLN A 105 -14.64 -0.07 8.50
N ARG A 106 -14.88 1.21 8.77
CA ARG A 106 -14.02 1.99 9.68
C ARG A 106 -13.99 1.39 11.10
N ILE A 107 -15.13 0.94 11.60
CA ILE A 107 -15.24 0.32 12.92
C ILE A 107 -14.56 -1.06 12.94
N SER A 108 -14.71 -1.88 11.89
CA SER A 108 -14.08 -3.21 11.84
C SER A 108 -12.55 -3.11 11.91
N VAL A 109 -11.95 -2.13 11.22
CA VAL A 109 -10.51 -1.85 11.30
C VAL A 109 -10.11 -1.42 12.72
N ILE A 110 -10.83 -0.47 13.32
CA ILE A 110 -10.57 -0.01 14.70
C ILE A 110 -10.66 -1.16 15.72
N VAL A 111 -11.65 -2.05 15.60
CA VAL A 111 -11.80 -3.22 16.47
C VAL A 111 -10.65 -4.21 16.25
N SER A 112 -10.22 -4.40 15.01
CA SER A 112 -9.10 -5.31 14.69
C SER A 112 -7.76 -4.87 15.29
N ASP A 113 -7.57 -3.57 15.56
CA ASP A 113 -6.38 -3.03 16.23
C ASP A 113 -6.20 -3.51 17.67
N LEU A 114 -7.21 -4.14 18.29
CA LEU A 114 -7.02 -4.84 19.57
C LEU A 114 -5.91 -5.90 19.47
N CYS A 115 -5.68 -6.48 18.29
CA CYS A 115 -4.55 -7.38 18.04
C CYS A 115 -3.21 -6.63 18.14
N LEU A 116 -3.11 -5.44 17.52
CA LEU A 116 -1.93 -4.57 17.63
C LEU A 116 -1.66 -4.17 19.08
N LEU A 117 -2.70 -3.74 19.79
CA LEU A 117 -2.65 -3.36 21.20
C LEU A 117 -2.10 -4.50 22.06
N TYR A 118 -2.61 -5.71 21.85
CA TYR A 118 -2.16 -6.88 22.60
C TYR A 118 -0.70 -7.26 22.28
N GLY A 119 -0.29 -7.16 21.01
CA GLY A 119 1.10 -7.34 20.59
C GLY A 119 2.05 -6.35 21.28
N VAL A 120 1.69 -5.06 21.31
CA VAL A 120 2.46 -4.00 21.98
C VAL A 120 2.50 -4.21 23.50
N TYR A 121 1.36 -4.53 24.12
CA TYR A 121 1.30 -4.86 25.56
C TYR A 121 2.31 -5.95 25.90
N ARG A 122 2.28 -7.06 25.15
CA ARG A 122 3.11 -8.23 25.42
C ARG A 122 4.60 -7.93 25.27
N LEU A 123 4.99 -7.20 24.23
CA LEU A 123 6.37 -6.78 24.00
C LEU A 123 6.89 -5.84 25.09
N THR A 124 6.03 -4.97 25.61
CA THR A 124 6.46 -3.88 26.48
C THR A 124 6.24 -4.15 27.98
N ARG A 125 5.52 -5.21 28.37
CA ARG A 125 5.18 -5.52 29.77
C ARG A 125 6.39 -5.69 30.70
N LYS A 126 7.54 -6.10 30.16
CA LYS A 126 8.80 -6.29 30.92
C LYS A 126 9.75 -5.08 30.81
N LEU A 127 9.39 -4.05 30.05
CA LEU A 127 10.23 -2.89 29.83
C LEU A 127 9.99 -1.80 30.88
N GLU A 128 11.00 -0.95 31.06
CA GLU A 128 10.88 0.25 31.89
C GLU A 128 9.77 1.19 31.36
N PRO A 129 9.06 1.92 32.25
CA PRO A 129 7.92 2.75 31.86
C PRO A 129 8.23 3.73 30.72
N MET A 130 9.41 4.37 30.75
CA MET A 130 9.79 5.33 29.70
C MET A 130 9.89 4.65 28.32
N LYS A 131 10.59 3.51 28.24
CA LYS A 131 10.76 2.76 26.98
C LYS A 131 9.43 2.23 26.47
N ARG A 132 8.59 1.71 27.36
CA ARG A 132 7.23 1.27 27.01
C ARG A 132 6.40 2.42 26.46
N ASN A 133 6.35 3.56 27.15
CA ASN A 133 5.52 4.69 26.75
C ASN A 133 5.95 5.23 25.37
N LEU A 134 7.26 5.25 25.11
CA LEU A 134 7.78 5.60 23.79
C LEU A 134 7.35 4.61 22.72
N ILE A 135 7.47 3.30 22.95
CA ILE A 135 6.98 2.30 22.01
C ILE A 135 5.47 2.46 21.76
N CYS A 136 4.68 2.70 22.80
CA CYS A 136 3.24 2.93 22.66
C CYS A 136 2.95 4.15 21.78
N ALA A 137 3.66 5.26 22.01
CA ALA A 137 3.53 6.47 21.19
C ALA A 137 3.98 6.24 19.73
N MET A 138 5.05 5.47 19.50
CA MET A 138 5.57 5.24 18.14
C MET A 138 4.75 4.22 17.34
N VAL A 139 4.06 3.28 18.00
CA VAL A 139 3.30 2.20 17.35
C VAL A 139 1.79 2.47 17.34
N ILE A 140 1.17 2.70 18.50
CA ILE A 140 -0.30 2.88 18.60
C ILE A 140 -0.74 4.20 17.95
N TRP A 141 0.12 5.22 18.05
CA TRP A 141 -0.05 6.54 17.44
C TRP A 141 0.75 6.70 16.14
N SER A 142 1.16 5.60 15.52
CA SER A 142 1.92 5.65 14.27
C SER A 142 1.14 6.42 13.21
N PRO A 143 1.69 7.52 12.66
CA PRO A 143 1.01 8.28 11.62
C PRO A 143 0.83 7.45 10.35
N GLY A 144 1.76 6.53 10.07
CA GLY A 144 1.64 5.61 8.93
C GLY A 144 0.45 4.66 9.06
N LEU A 145 0.21 4.08 10.24
CA LEU A 145 -0.98 3.25 10.48
C LEU A 145 -2.26 4.08 10.43
N LEU A 146 -2.26 5.30 10.98
CA LEU A 146 -3.41 6.20 10.88
C LEU A 146 -3.77 6.52 9.42
N ILE A 147 -2.78 6.88 8.60
CA ILE A 147 -2.97 7.19 7.18
C ILE A 147 -3.44 5.95 6.42
N VAL A 148 -2.75 4.82 6.56
CA VAL A 148 -2.99 3.64 5.70
C VAL A 148 -4.24 2.87 6.12
N ASP A 149 -4.48 2.68 7.41
CA ASP A 149 -5.59 1.84 7.87
C ASP A 149 -6.87 2.65 8.10
N HIS A 150 -6.76 3.85 8.67
CA HIS A 150 -7.93 4.62 9.14
C HIS A 150 -8.36 5.76 8.23
N ILE A 151 -7.55 6.15 7.24
CA ILE A 151 -7.94 7.09 6.17
C ILE A 151 -8.01 6.34 4.84
N HIS A 152 -6.92 5.73 4.39
CA HIS A 152 -6.86 5.00 3.12
C HIS A 152 -7.64 3.67 3.13
N PHE A 153 -7.78 3.01 4.29
CA PHE A 153 -8.50 1.74 4.52
C PHE A 153 -7.71 0.47 4.22
N GLN A 154 -7.13 -0.13 5.25
CA GLN A 154 -6.49 -1.45 5.24
C GLN A 154 -6.50 -2.06 6.66
N TYR A 155 -6.20 -3.36 6.77
CA TYR A 155 -6.08 -4.07 8.04
C TYR A 155 -4.61 -4.32 8.45
N ASN A 156 -3.70 -3.36 8.25
CA ASN A 156 -2.28 -3.61 8.56
C ASN A 156 -1.99 -3.68 10.06
N GLY A 157 -2.69 -2.91 10.90
CA GLY A 157 -2.58 -2.94 12.36
C GLY A 157 -2.86 -4.33 12.91
N PHE A 158 -3.92 -4.98 12.44
CA PHE A 158 -4.23 -6.38 12.74
C PHE A 158 -3.06 -7.32 12.38
N LEU A 159 -2.56 -7.24 11.15
CA LEU A 159 -1.50 -8.12 10.64
C LEU A 159 -0.15 -7.87 11.36
N LEU A 160 0.18 -6.62 11.63
CA LEU A 160 1.35 -6.24 12.40
C LEU A 160 1.21 -6.65 13.87
N GLY A 161 0.00 -6.69 14.42
CA GLY A 161 -0.28 -7.28 15.73
C GLY A 161 0.17 -8.75 15.82
N TRP A 162 -0.18 -9.56 14.82
CA TRP A 162 0.32 -10.94 14.70
C TRP A 162 1.84 -11.00 14.61
N LEU A 163 2.47 -10.11 13.84
CA LEU A 163 3.93 -10.03 13.75
C LEU A 163 4.56 -9.71 15.11
N LEU A 164 4.03 -8.70 15.81
CA LEU A 164 4.52 -8.27 17.12
C LEU A 164 4.35 -9.37 18.18
N LEU A 165 3.23 -10.11 18.14
CA LEU A 165 3.03 -11.28 19.00
C LEU A 165 4.08 -12.35 18.72
N SER A 166 4.29 -12.71 17.46
CA SER A 166 5.34 -13.64 17.05
C SER A 166 6.72 -13.23 17.58
N ILE A 167 7.12 -11.98 17.35
CA ILE A 167 8.40 -11.41 17.84
C ILE A 167 8.49 -11.53 19.37
N SER A 168 7.40 -11.23 20.08
CA SER A 168 7.39 -11.29 21.54
C SER A 168 7.64 -12.70 22.07
N PHE A 169 7.02 -13.73 21.48
CA PHE A 169 7.28 -15.11 21.89
C PHE A 169 8.71 -15.55 21.58
N LEU A 170 9.28 -15.14 20.44
CA LEU A 170 10.67 -15.43 20.10
C LEU A 170 11.63 -14.77 21.10
N GLN A 171 11.40 -13.51 21.47
CA GLN A 171 12.20 -12.80 22.47
C GLN A 171 12.15 -13.47 23.86
N GLU A 172 11.07 -14.16 24.18
CA GLU A 172 10.91 -14.94 25.41
C GLU A 172 11.48 -16.37 25.32
N GLY A 173 12.09 -16.75 24.19
CA GLY A 173 12.60 -18.10 23.93
C GLY A 173 11.51 -19.14 23.68
N ARG A 174 10.25 -18.72 23.48
CA ARG A 174 9.12 -19.59 23.15
C ARG A 174 9.02 -19.79 21.64
N ASP A 175 10.08 -20.37 21.07
CA ASP A 175 10.32 -20.42 19.64
C ASP A 175 9.21 -21.09 18.83
N LEU A 176 8.68 -22.22 19.30
CA LEU A 176 7.62 -22.95 18.61
C LEU A 176 6.36 -22.08 18.42
N LEU A 177 6.00 -21.30 19.44
CA LEU A 177 4.82 -20.44 19.39
C LEU A 177 5.07 -19.19 18.54
N GLY A 178 6.29 -18.64 18.57
CA GLY A 178 6.69 -17.59 17.63
C GLY A 178 6.61 -18.07 16.18
N GLY A 179 7.17 -19.25 15.88
CA GLY A 179 7.09 -19.87 14.56
C GLY A 179 5.66 -20.15 14.10
N PHE A 180 4.81 -20.67 14.99
CA PHE A 180 3.38 -20.89 14.73
C PHE A 180 2.67 -19.59 14.33
N LEU A 181 2.81 -18.52 15.11
CA LEU A 181 2.14 -17.25 14.84
C LEU A 181 2.63 -16.62 13.53
N PHE A 182 3.91 -16.76 13.21
CA PHE A 182 4.44 -16.30 11.94
C PHE A 182 3.92 -17.12 10.75
N ALA A 183 3.80 -18.45 10.88
CA ALA A 183 3.18 -19.28 9.85
C ALA A 183 1.71 -18.89 9.60
N VAL A 184 0.96 -18.59 10.66
CA VAL A 184 -0.41 -18.06 10.57
C VAL A 184 -0.42 -16.71 9.85
N LEU A 185 0.51 -15.80 10.17
CA LEU A 185 0.65 -14.50 9.51
C LEU A 185 0.94 -14.63 8.00
N LEU A 186 1.77 -15.58 7.59
CA LEU A 186 2.00 -15.86 6.16
C LEU A 186 0.73 -16.31 5.44
N CYS A 187 -0.14 -17.03 6.14
CA CYS A 187 -1.45 -17.45 5.65
C CYS A 187 -2.52 -16.35 5.73
N PHE A 188 -2.21 -15.19 6.33
CA PHE A 188 -3.01 -13.96 6.26
C PHE A 188 -2.53 -13.00 5.16
N LYS A 189 -1.22 -12.81 5.01
CA LYS A 189 -0.68 -11.92 3.98
C LYS A 189 0.71 -12.39 3.55
N HIS A 190 0.85 -12.74 2.28
CA HIS A 190 2.07 -13.33 1.73
C HIS A 190 3.25 -12.34 1.73
N LEU A 191 3.01 -11.03 1.79
CA LEU A 191 4.06 -10.00 1.85
C LEU A 191 4.99 -10.15 3.07
N PHE A 192 4.54 -10.80 4.15
CA PHE A 192 5.40 -11.08 5.31
C PHE A 192 6.44 -12.19 5.03
N ALA A 193 6.36 -12.90 3.90
CA ALA A 193 7.29 -13.95 3.50
C ALA A 193 8.73 -13.45 3.32
N VAL A 194 8.93 -12.13 3.11
CA VAL A 194 10.26 -11.51 3.07
C VAL A 194 11.08 -11.81 4.33
N ALA A 195 10.45 -11.92 5.51
CA ALA A 195 11.15 -12.27 6.75
C ALA A 195 11.33 -13.78 6.96
N ALA A 196 10.74 -14.64 6.13
CA ALA A 196 10.79 -16.09 6.31
C ALA A 196 12.23 -16.66 6.37
N PRO A 197 13.21 -16.20 5.58
CA PRO A 197 14.60 -16.64 5.72
C PRO A 197 15.19 -16.35 7.10
N VAL A 198 14.86 -15.20 7.70
CA VAL A 198 15.32 -14.85 9.06
C VAL A 198 14.69 -15.78 10.09
N TYR A 199 13.38 -16.01 10.01
CA TYR A 199 12.69 -16.96 10.89
C TYR A 199 13.27 -18.36 10.78
N PHE A 200 13.46 -18.86 9.56
CA PHE A 200 14.02 -20.17 9.31
C PHE A 200 15.42 -20.32 9.92
N VAL A 201 16.35 -19.42 9.59
CA VAL A 201 17.74 -19.47 10.09
C VAL A 201 17.79 -19.33 11.61
N TYR A 202 17.01 -18.40 12.17
CA TYR A 202 16.93 -18.21 13.62
C TYR A 202 16.40 -19.45 14.33
N LEU A 203 15.25 -19.99 13.91
CA LEU A 203 14.61 -21.14 14.56
C LEU A 203 15.44 -22.41 14.38
N LEU A 204 16.03 -22.63 13.20
CA LEU A 204 16.93 -23.77 12.96
C LEU A 204 18.11 -23.73 13.92
N ARG A 205 18.72 -22.55 14.10
CA ARG A 205 19.90 -22.40 14.96
C ARG A 205 19.56 -22.36 16.45
N HIS A 206 18.58 -21.54 16.86
CA HIS A 206 18.24 -21.28 18.26
C HIS A 206 17.47 -22.45 18.88
N TYR A 207 16.44 -22.93 18.17
CA TYR A 207 15.52 -23.93 18.69
C TYR A 207 15.99 -25.35 18.37
N CYS A 208 16.33 -25.61 17.10
CA CYS A 208 16.60 -26.98 16.63
C CYS A 208 18.04 -27.44 16.89
N TRP A 209 19.01 -26.55 17.08
CA TRP A 209 20.42 -26.96 17.24
C TRP A 209 20.79 -27.36 18.69
N SER A 210 20.07 -28.35 19.23
CA SER A 210 20.19 -28.82 20.63
C SER A 210 20.58 -30.29 20.74
N GLY A 211 21.69 -30.69 20.10
CA GLY A 211 22.12 -32.08 19.95
C GLY A 211 21.36 -32.82 18.85
N LEU A 212 21.84 -34.00 18.44
CA LEU A 212 21.30 -34.71 17.26
C LEU A 212 19.83 -35.13 17.42
N VAL A 213 19.52 -35.91 18.46
CA VAL A 213 18.16 -36.49 18.65
C VAL A 213 17.15 -35.41 19.03
N THR A 214 17.45 -34.62 20.06
CA THR A 214 16.55 -33.55 20.52
C THR A 214 16.37 -32.48 19.45
N GLY A 215 17.44 -32.17 18.70
CA GLY A 215 17.39 -31.22 17.62
C GLY A 215 16.55 -31.68 16.44
N PHE A 216 16.72 -32.93 16.01
CA PHE A 216 15.88 -33.54 14.98
C PHE A 216 14.41 -33.58 15.41
N ARG A 217 14.11 -33.97 16.66
CA ARG A 217 12.74 -33.95 17.19
C ARG A 217 12.13 -32.55 17.11
N ARG A 218 12.87 -31.50 17.54
CA ARG A 218 12.42 -30.11 17.49
C ARG A 218 12.20 -29.62 16.06
N LEU A 219 13.08 -30.00 15.12
CA LEU A 219 12.93 -29.71 13.69
C LEU A 219 11.64 -30.34 13.12
N VAL A 220 11.39 -31.61 13.43
CA VAL A 220 10.15 -32.29 13.03
C VAL A 220 8.94 -31.63 13.68
N THR A 221 9.01 -31.27 14.96
CA THR A 221 7.91 -30.59 15.67
C THR A 221 7.56 -29.25 15.03
N ILE A 222 8.55 -28.39 14.76
CA ILE A 222 8.27 -27.07 14.15
C ILE A 222 7.82 -27.22 12.69
N GLY A 223 8.41 -28.16 11.95
CA GLY A 223 7.97 -28.50 10.59
C GLY A 223 6.52 -28.97 10.56
N ALA A 224 6.13 -29.87 11.47
CA ALA A 224 4.76 -30.36 11.58
C ALA A 224 3.77 -29.24 11.93
N VAL A 225 4.14 -28.31 12.81
CA VAL A 225 3.30 -27.14 13.14
C VAL A 225 3.11 -26.24 11.92
N VAL A 226 4.17 -25.95 11.16
CA VAL A 226 4.08 -25.14 9.94
C VAL A 226 3.20 -25.84 8.90
N VAL A 227 3.43 -27.13 8.65
CA VAL A 227 2.62 -27.93 7.72
C VAL A 227 1.15 -27.95 8.13
N ALA A 228 0.85 -28.12 9.43
CA ALA A 228 -0.52 -28.11 9.94
C ALA A 228 -1.22 -26.76 9.70
N VAL A 229 -0.53 -25.64 9.90
CA VAL A 229 -1.07 -24.30 9.64
C VAL A 229 -1.37 -24.11 8.15
N PHE A 230 -0.43 -24.45 7.27
CA PHE A 230 -0.62 -24.33 5.83
C PHE A 230 -1.68 -25.32 5.31
N ALA A 231 -1.77 -26.52 5.86
CA ALA A 231 -2.83 -27.48 5.54
C ALA A 231 -4.20 -26.95 5.98
N ALA A 232 -4.31 -26.30 7.14
CA ALA A 232 -5.56 -25.67 7.57
C ALA A 232 -5.97 -24.50 6.65
N ALA A 233 -5.01 -23.71 6.17
CA ALA A 233 -5.27 -22.59 5.26
C ALA A 233 -5.62 -23.05 3.84
N TYR A 234 -4.74 -23.85 3.24
CA TYR A 234 -4.79 -24.19 1.81
C TYR A 234 -5.40 -25.57 1.52
N GLY A 235 -5.52 -26.44 2.52
CA GLY A 235 -6.07 -27.80 2.36
C GLY A 235 -7.43 -27.86 1.67
N PRO A 236 -8.42 -27.02 2.04
CA PRO A 236 -9.71 -26.97 1.34
C PRO A 236 -9.57 -26.66 -0.16
N PHE A 237 -8.66 -25.74 -0.52
CA PHE A 237 -8.44 -25.36 -1.92
C PHE A 237 -7.65 -26.42 -2.68
N ILE A 238 -6.75 -27.16 -2.02
CA ILE A 238 -6.07 -28.33 -2.59
C ILE A 238 -7.09 -29.44 -2.87
N TYR A 239 -7.97 -29.73 -1.91
CA TYR A 239 -9.03 -30.74 -2.05
C TYR A 239 -9.95 -30.45 -3.25
N HIS A 240 -10.27 -29.18 -3.48
CA HIS A 240 -11.08 -28.74 -4.62
C HIS A 240 -10.28 -28.49 -5.92
N GLY A 241 -8.98 -28.78 -5.96
CA GLY A 241 -8.15 -28.61 -7.16
C GLY A 241 -7.89 -27.15 -7.56
N GLN A 242 -8.01 -26.20 -6.64
CA GLN A 242 -7.99 -24.76 -6.89
C GLN A 242 -6.67 -24.06 -6.58
N ILE A 243 -5.67 -24.80 -6.10
CA ILE A 243 -4.42 -24.22 -5.58
C ILE A 243 -3.69 -23.34 -6.61
N GLN A 244 -3.72 -23.73 -7.89
CA GLN A 244 -3.11 -22.93 -8.97
C GLN A 244 -3.80 -21.57 -9.13
N GLN A 245 -5.12 -21.53 -9.01
CA GLN A 245 -5.91 -20.29 -9.07
C GLN A 245 -5.64 -19.40 -7.85
N VAL A 246 -5.52 -19.98 -6.66
CA VAL A 246 -5.18 -19.22 -5.44
C VAL A 246 -3.79 -18.58 -5.59
N ILE A 247 -2.81 -19.34 -6.08
CA ILE A 247 -1.44 -18.86 -6.27
C ILE A 247 -1.38 -17.76 -7.35
N SER A 248 -2.09 -17.93 -8.48
CA SER A 248 -2.09 -16.94 -9.56
C SER A 248 -2.70 -15.60 -9.13
N ARG A 249 -3.75 -15.62 -8.30
CA ARG A 249 -4.35 -14.42 -7.70
C ARG A 249 -3.40 -13.73 -6.71
N MET A 250 -2.73 -14.52 -5.87
CA MET A 250 -1.82 -13.99 -4.85
C MET A 250 -0.54 -13.40 -5.45
N PHE A 251 -0.02 -13.96 -6.54
CA PHE A 251 1.21 -13.53 -7.18
C PHE A 251 0.99 -13.16 -8.65
N PRO A 252 0.40 -11.99 -8.93
CA PRO A 252 0.15 -11.53 -10.29
C PRO A 252 1.45 -11.01 -10.92
N PHE A 253 2.30 -11.92 -11.41
CA PHE A 253 3.61 -11.58 -12.00
C PHE A 253 3.54 -10.72 -13.27
N GLY A 254 2.36 -10.60 -13.89
CA GLY A 254 2.11 -9.67 -15.00
C GLY A 254 2.14 -8.19 -14.62
N ARG A 255 2.28 -7.87 -13.32
CA ARG A 255 2.48 -6.49 -12.89
C ARG A 255 3.98 -6.15 -12.94
N GLY A 256 4.35 -5.23 -13.83
CA GLY A 256 5.72 -4.72 -14.02
C GLY A 256 6.41 -4.22 -12.73
N LEU A 257 7.73 -4.02 -12.82
CA LEU A 257 8.61 -3.73 -11.68
C LEU A 257 8.17 -2.51 -10.85
N CYS A 258 7.78 -1.43 -11.53
CA CYS A 258 7.29 -0.18 -10.92
C CYS A 258 5.88 0.14 -11.47
N HIS A 259 5.01 0.65 -10.60
CA HIS A 259 3.66 1.15 -10.95
C HIS A 259 3.58 2.67 -10.74
N ALA A 260 2.52 3.33 -11.23
CA ALA A 260 2.33 4.79 -11.27
C ALA A 260 2.64 5.54 -9.95
N TYR A 261 2.30 4.95 -8.81
CA TYR A 261 2.69 5.41 -7.47
C TYR A 261 3.62 4.35 -6.88
N TRP A 262 4.92 4.59 -7.02
CA TRP A 262 5.95 3.63 -6.70
C TRP A 262 6.60 4.00 -5.36
N ALA A 263 6.97 2.98 -4.59
CA ALA A 263 7.71 3.18 -3.35
C ALA A 263 9.05 3.89 -3.61
N PRO A 264 9.50 4.77 -2.70
CA PRO A 264 10.84 5.37 -2.76
C PRO A 264 11.90 4.31 -2.41
N ASN A 265 12.18 3.41 -3.34
CA ASN A 265 13.10 2.28 -3.19
C ASN A 265 14.28 2.34 -4.16
N PHE A 266 15.08 1.28 -4.24
CA PHE A 266 16.31 1.29 -5.03
C PHE A 266 16.07 1.53 -6.53
N TRP A 267 14.91 1.11 -7.05
CA TRP A 267 14.59 1.22 -8.47
C TRP A 267 14.50 2.67 -8.95
N VAL A 268 14.35 3.65 -8.04
CA VAL A 268 14.46 5.09 -8.33
C VAL A 268 15.77 5.38 -9.03
N PHE A 269 16.88 4.93 -8.46
CA PHE A 269 18.20 5.21 -8.97
C PHE A 269 18.46 4.50 -10.29
N TYR A 270 17.91 3.29 -10.44
CA TYR A 270 18.00 2.53 -11.68
C TYR A 270 17.25 3.23 -12.83
N ILE A 271 16.04 3.74 -12.58
CA ILE A 271 15.25 4.50 -13.57
C ILE A 271 15.94 5.83 -13.91
N ILE A 272 16.46 6.55 -12.91
CA ILE A 272 17.18 7.82 -13.15
C ILE A 272 18.41 7.58 -14.02
N LEU A 273 19.17 6.51 -13.74
CA LEU A 273 20.33 6.13 -14.52
C LEU A 273 19.95 5.78 -15.97
N ASP A 274 18.91 4.96 -16.16
CA ASP A 274 18.39 4.60 -17.49
C ASP A 274 18.02 5.85 -18.32
N LYS A 275 17.25 6.76 -17.73
CA LYS A 275 16.85 8.01 -18.38
C LYS A 275 18.04 8.93 -18.68
N GLY A 276 18.99 9.02 -17.75
CA GLY A 276 20.21 9.81 -17.93
C GLY A 276 21.08 9.28 -19.07
N LEU A 277 21.25 7.95 -19.15
CA LEU A 277 21.96 7.30 -20.24
C LEU A 277 21.23 7.44 -21.58
N ALA A 278 19.90 7.28 -21.60
CA ALA A 278 19.09 7.47 -22.80
C ALA A 278 19.23 8.89 -23.36
N PHE A 279 19.20 9.90 -22.47
CA PHE A 279 19.41 11.30 -22.84
C PHE A 279 20.81 11.55 -23.41
N LEU A 280 21.85 11.02 -22.76
CA LEU A 280 23.24 11.17 -23.20
C LEU A 280 23.48 10.49 -24.56
N LEU A 281 23.01 9.26 -24.74
CA LEU A 281 23.18 8.50 -25.99
C LEU A 281 22.46 9.17 -27.17
N ARG A 282 21.24 9.70 -26.97
CA ARG A 282 20.57 10.50 -28.00
C ARG A 282 21.35 11.74 -28.38
N LYS A 283 21.94 12.44 -27.40
CA LYS A 283 22.79 13.60 -27.66
C LYS A 283 24.05 13.26 -28.46
N LEU A 284 24.54 12.02 -28.33
CA LEU A 284 25.67 11.48 -29.10
C LEU A 284 25.27 10.94 -30.48
N GLY A 285 24.00 11.05 -30.89
CA GLY A 285 23.52 10.65 -32.21
C GLY A 285 23.05 9.19 -32.31
N PHE A 286 22.91 8.46 -31.20
CA PHE A 286 22.35 7.12 -31.21
C PHE A 286 20.82 7.15 -31.22
N GLU A 287 20.20 6.33 -32.07
CA GLU A 287 18.75 6.11 -32.08
C GLU A 287 18.35 5.21 -30.90
N ILE A 288 17.76 5.82 -29.86
CA ILE A 288 17.23 5.10 -28.70
C ILE A 288 15.70 5.10 -28.79
N GLN A 289 15.09 3.93 -28.88
CA GLN A 289 13.64 3.76 -28.85
C GLN A 289 13.10 4.24 -27.49
N ILE A 290 12.06 5.08 -27.49
CA ILE A 290 11.36 5.49 -26.27
C ILE A 290 10.48 4.32 -25.83
N PRO A 291 10.65 3.78 -24.61
CA PRO A 291 9.73 2.78 -24.10
C PRO A 291 8.29 3.33 -24.08
N SER A 292 7.34 2.58 -24.63
CA SER A 292 5.93 2.99 -24.69
C SER A 292 5.25 3.04 -23.31
N ALA A 293 5.85 2.39 -22.30
CA ALA A 293 5.33 2.35 -20.94
C ALA A 293 5.80 3.56 -20.13
N SER A 294 4.85 4.40 -19.70
CA SER A 294 5.13 5.50 -18.77
C SER A 294 5.18 4.98 -17.33
N PHE A 295 6.33 5.11 -16.68
CA PHE A 295 6.53 4.79 -15.26
C PHE A 295 5.56 5.52 -14.31
N THR A 296 4.92 6.61 -14.78
CA THR A 296 3.99 7.44 -13.99
C THR A 296 2.54 7.37 -14.50
N GLY A 297 2.27 6.64 -15.58
CA GLY A 297 0.96 6.64 -16.26
C GLY A 297 0.01 5.51 -15.88
N GLY A 298 0.41 4.59 -14.97
CA GLY A 298 -0.42 3.46 -14.55
C GLY A 298 -0.65 2.38 -15.60
N LEU A 299 -0.23 2.62 -16.85
CA LEU A 299 -0.19 1.63 -17.91
C LEU A 299 0.99 0.68 -17.69
N VAL A 300 0.70 -0.44 -17.03
CA VAL A 300 1.61 -1.57 -16.90
C VAL A 300 1.32 -2.54 -18.03
N GLY A 301 2.13 -2.52 -19.07
CA GLY A 301 2.16 -3.54 -20.12
C GLY A 301 3.37 -4.48 -19.96
N ASP A 302 3.40 -5.56 -20.73
CA ASP A 302 4.48 -6.55 -20.76
C ASP A 302 5.79 -6.04 -21.43
N SER A 303 5.81 -4.78 -21.88
CA SER A 303 6.97 -4.17 -22.54
C SER A 303 8.03 -3.74 -21.52
N SER A 304 9.31 -3.94 -21.85
CA SER A 304 10.43 -3.44 -21.02
C SER A 304 10.30 -1.93 -20.82
N PRO A 305 10.24 -1.44 -19.56
CA PRO A 305 10.08 -0.01 -19.31
C PRO A 305 11.42 0.75 -19.42
N PHE A 306 12.54 0.04 -19.61
CA PHE A 306 13.89 0.61 -19.68
C PHE A 306 14.36 0.79 -21.13
N ALA A 307 14.95 1.94 -21.41
CA ALA A 307 15.40 2.31 -22.75
C ALA A 307 16.82 1.82 -23.06
N VAL A 308 17.68 1.71 -22.05
CA VAL A 308 19.11 1.39 -22.18
C VAL A 308 19.53 0.26 -21.25
N LEU A 309 19.08 0.30 -20.00
CA LEU A 309 19.42 -0.68 -18.98
C LEU A 309 18.64 -1.99 -19.18
N PRO A 310 19.20 -3.13 -18.74
CA PRO A 310 18.54 -4.43 -18.92
C PRO A 310 17.23 -4.54 -18.12
N GLN A 311 16.28 -5.29 -18.67
CA GLN A 311 15.03 -5.57 -17.96
C GLN A 311 15.31 -6.38 -16.70
N ILE A 312 14.86 -5.85 -15.57
CA ILE A 312 14.90 -6.55 -14.29
C ILE A 312 13.75 -7.56 -14.26
N THR A 313 14.02 -8.79 -13.82
CA THR A 313 13.01 -9.85 -13.66
C THR A 313 12.67 -10.05 -12.18
N PRO A 314 11.50 -10.64 -11.85
CA PRO A 314 11.18 -11.02 -10.46
C PRO A 314 12.28 -11.89 -9.82
N LEU A 315 12.88 -12.81 -10.58
CA LEU A 315 13.99 -13.65 -10.10
C LEU A 315 15.24 -12.83 -9.73
N THR A 316 15.58 -11.83 -10.55
CA THR A 316 16.69 -10.90 -10.26
C THR A 316 16.45 -10.19 -8.93
N THR A 317 15.24 -9.65 -8.71
CA THR A 317 14.89 -8.97 -7.45
C THR A 317 14.93 -9.92 -6.26
N PHE A 318 14.45 -11.16 -6.42
CA PHE A 318 14.49 -12.19 -5.39
C PHE A 318 15.93 -12.51 -4.98
N ALA A 319 16.83 -12.69 -5.95
CA ALA A 319 18.26 -12.90 -5.68
C ALA A 319 18.89 -11.70 -4.96
N MET A 320 18.61 -10.47 -5.41
CA MET A 320 19.11 -9.25 -4.76
C MET A 320 18.63 -9.12 -3.31
N VAL A 321 17.36 -9.42 -3.03
CA VAL A 321 16.81 -9.40 -1.67
C VAL A 321 17.51 -10.45 -0.80
N LEU A 322 17.70 -11.69 -1.27
CA LEU A 322 18.40 -12.73 -0.51
C LEU A 322 19.86 -12.35 -0.24
N LEU A 323 20.56 -11.79 -1.22
CA LEU A 323 21.93 -11.28 -1.05
C LEU A 323 21.98 -10.17 -0.01
N ALA A 324 21.05 -9.21 -0.05
CA ALA A 324 20.96 -8.12 0.92
C ALA A 324 20.63 -8.61 2.34
N ILE A 325 19.80 -9.64 2.50
CA ILE A 325 19.47 -10.23 3.80
C ILE A 325 20.63 -11.10 4.34
N SER A 326 21.52 -11.61 3.49
CA SER A 326 22.58 -12.57 3.87
C SER A 326 23.46 -12.16 5.06
N PRO A 327 23.90 -10.89 5.26
CA PRO A 327 24.71 -10.53 6.42
C PRO A 327 23.93 -10.70 7.74
N CYS A 328 22.62 -10.46 7.70
CA CYS A 328 21.72 -10.67 8.81
C CYS A 328 21.55 -12.17 9.11
N LEU A 329 21.41 -13.02 8.09
CA LEU A 329 21.31 -14.48 8.27
C LEU A 329 22.58 -15.05 8.90
N ILE A 330 23.76 -14.61 8.43
CA ILE A 330 25.04 -15.03 8.98
C ILE A 330 25.14 -14.63 10.46
N LYS A 331 24.74 -13.40 10.82
CA LYS A 331 24.72 -12.95 12.23
C LYS A 331 23.73 -13.75 13.08
N ALA A 332 22.53 -14.00 12.59
CA ALA A 332 21.52 -14.81 13.28
C ALA A 332 22.00 -16.24 13.50
N TRP A 333 22.68 -16.85 12.52
CA TRP A 333 23.27 -18.19 12.65
C TRP A 333 24.44 -18.24 13.65
N LYS A 334 25.35 -17.26 13.59
CA LYS A 334 26.53 -17.23 14.47
C LYS A 334 26.14 -16.93 15.92
N LYS A 335 25.21 -16.00 16.15
CA LYS A 335 24.80 -15.55 17.49
C LYS A 335 23.28 -15.37 17.53
N PRO A 336 22.50 -16.45 17.72
CA PRO A 336 21.03 -16.43 17.69
C PRO A 336 20.44 -15.82 18.98
N HIS A 337 20.78 -14.57 19.32
CA HIS A 337 20.28 -13.94 20.54
C HIS A 337 18.81 -13.49 20.39
N PRO A 338 17.88 -13.95 21.26
CA PRO A 338 16.45 -13.62 21.18
C PRO A 338 16.16 -12.12 21.15
N GLY A 339 16.94 -11.31 21.89
CA GLY A 339 16.76 -9.86 21.95
C GLY A 339 16.97 -9.13 20.62
N LEU A 340 17.64 -9.75 19.65
CA LEU A 340 17.94 -9.18 18.33
C LEU A 340 16.93 -9.57 17.25
N VAL A 341 15.99 -10.47 17.54
CA VAL A 341 15.02 -10.99 16.55
C VAL A 341 14.22 -9.87 15.87
N ALA A 342 13.71 -8.92 16.66
CA ALA A 342 12.98 -7.77 16.12
C ALA A 342 13.83 -6.96 15.12
N ARG A 343 15.13 -6.81 15.39
CA ARG A 343 16.07 -6.08 14.53
C ARG A 343 16.34 -6.82 13.23
N TRP A 344 16.53 -8.14 13.28
CA TRP A 344 16.74 -8.95 12.08
C TRP A 344 15.52 -8.97 11.18
N ILE A 345 14.32 -9.09 11.76
CA ILE A 345 13.05 -9.04 11.03
C ILE A 345 12.86 -7.66 10.39
N ALA A 346 13.08 -6.58 11.15
CA ALA A 346 13.02 -5.22 10.62
C ALA A 346 13.98 -5.02 9.44
N TYR A 347 15.22 -5.48 9.58
CA TYR A 347 16.24 -5.39 8.53
C TYR A 347 15.82 -6.17 7.27
N ALA A 348 15.28 -7.38 7.41
CA ALA A 348 14.79 -8.15 6.27
C ALA A 348 13.67 -7.41 5.52
N TYR A 349 12.73 -6.79 6.23
CA TYR A 349 11.71 -5.97 5.59
C TYR A 349 12.28 -4.71 4.93
N THR A 350 13.32 -4.09 5.48
CA THR A 350 14.02 -3.00 4.81
C THR A 350 14.67 -3.47 3.50
N CYS A 351 15.34 -4.63 3.50
CA CYS A 351 15.91 -5.23 2.28
C CYS A 351 14.84 -5.52 1.22
N GLY A 352 13.72 -6.14 1.64
CA GLY A 352 12.59 -6.41 0.74
C GLY A 352 11.93 -5.15 0.21
N PHE A 353 11.82 -4.09 1.01
CA PHE A 353 11.30 -2.81 0.55
C PHE A 353 12.21 -2.16 -0.49
N LEU A 354 13.53 -2.19 -0.26
CA LEU A 354 14.50 -1.56 -1.15
C LEU A 354 14.66 -2.28 -2.50
N PHE A 355 14.71 -3.62 -2.50
CA PHE A 355 15.05 -4.41 -3.68
C PHE A 355 13.94 -5.33 -4.18
N GLY A 356 12.74 -5.27 -3.57
CA GLY A 356 11.63 -6.15 -3.96
C GLY A 356 11.02 -5.80 -5.31
N TRP A 357 10.40 -6.81 -5.94
CA TRP A 357 9.52 -6.62 -7.10
C TRP A 357 8.19 -5.99 -6.66
N HIS A 358 7.71 -4.99 -7.39
CA HIS A 358 6.37 -4.43 -7.21
C HIS A 358 6.08 -3.99 -5.76
N VAL A 359 6.95 -3.14 -5.21
CA VAL A 359 6.80 -2.64 -3.83
C VAL A 359 6.01 -1.34 -3.81
N HIS A 360 4.99 -1.28 -2.94
CA HIS A 360 4.22 -0.08 -2.65
C HIS A 360 4.77 0.67 -1.43
N GLU A 361 4.59 2.00 -1.41
CA GLU A 361 4.95 2.90 -0.31
C GLU A 361 4.35 2.45 1.04
N LYS A 362 3.11 1.91 1.02
CA LYS A 362 2.44 1.30 2.18
C LYS A 362 3.25 0.18 2.84
N ALA A 363 4.09 -0.52 2.10
CA ALA A 363 4.91 -1.61 2.63
C ALA A 363 5.99 -1.12 3.61
N SER A 364 6.23 0.19 3.71
CA SER A 364 7.16 0.77 4.68
C SER A 364 6.76 0.51 6.15
N LEU A 365 5.48 0.23 6.41
CA LEU A 365 4.98 -0.17 7.73
C LEU A 365 5.63 -1.47 8.25
N HIS A 366 5.98 -2.41 7.36
CA HIS A 366 6.54 -3.70 7.76
C HIS A 366 7.90 -3.57 8.46
N PHE A 367 8.72 -2.57 8.12
CA PHE A 367 9.99 -2.33 8.82
C PHE A 367 9.87 -1.23 9.87
N THR A 368 9.09 -0.17 9.64
CA THR A 368 8.99 0.94 10.61
C THR A 368 8.39 0.50 11.94
N ILE A 369 7.34 -0.34 11.95
CA ILE A 369 6.70 -0.78 13.19
C ILE A 369 7.63 -1.67 14.05
N PRO A 370 8.29 -2.71 13.50
CA PRO A 370 9.31 -3.45 14.25
C PRO A 370 10.52 -2.60 14.67
N LEU A 371 10.95 -1.62 13.84
CA LEU A 371 12.04 -0.70 14.22
C LEU A 371 11.67 0.16 15.44
N ALA A 372 10.41 0.54 15.62
CA ALA A 372 9.96 1.27 16.80
C ALA A 372 10.26 0.51 18.11
N ILE A 373 10.17 -0.82 18.08
CA ILE A 373 10.51 -1.70 19.22
C ILE A 373 12.03 -1.67 19.49
N VAL A 374 12.84 -1.60 18.43
CA VAL A 374 14.30 -1.58 18.50
C VAL A 374 14.83 -0.20 18.89
N ALA A 375 14.12 0.88 18.54
CA ALA A 375 14.56 2.27 18.71
C ALA A 375 14.92 2.66 20.15
N VAL A 376 14.31 2.01 21.15
CA VAL A 376 14.55 2.30 22.57
C VAL A 376 15.74 1.54 23.18
N GLN A 377 16.42 0.69 22.39
CA GLN A 377 17.51 -0.17 22.87
C GLN A 377 18.86 0.56 22.94
N SER A 378 19.17 1.42 21.98
CA SER A 378 20.43 2.18 21.94
C SER A 378 20.26 3.56 21.30
N LEU A 379 21.21 4.45 21.59
CA LEU A 379 21.19 5.81 21.06
C LEU A 379 21.24 5.83 19.53
N GLU A 380 22.02 4.92 18.95
CA GLU A 380 22.10 4.77 17.50
C GLU A 380 20.77 4.29 16.92
N ASP A 381 20.13 3.28 17.52
CA ASP A 381 18.81 2.81 17.05
C ASP A 381 17.76 3.92 17.10
N ALA A 382 17.78 4.76 18.14
CA ALA A 382 16.88 5.91 18.26
C ALA A 382 17.09 6.93 17.14
N LYS A 383 18.34 7.27 16.80
CA LYS A 383 18.65 8.20 15.70
C LYS A 383 18.21 7.65 14.35
N HIS A 384 18.50 6.37 14.08
CA HIS A 384 18.09 5.71 12.83
C HIS A 384 16.58 5.69 12.70
N TYR A 385 15.86 5.28 13.75
CA TYR A 385 14.41 5.27 13.73
C TYR A 385 13.80 6.66 13.58
N PHE A 386 14.34 7.67 14.28
CA PHE A 386 13.87 9.06 14.17
C PHE A 386 13.88 9.54 12.72
N LEU A 387 14.99 9.34 12.00
CA LEU A 387 15.06 9.72 10.58
C LEU A 387 14.12 8.85 9.73
N VAL A 388 14.27 7.52 9.80
CA VAL A 388 13.53 6.59 8.93
C VAL A 388 12.02 6.72 9.10
N SER A 389 11.53 6.92 10.32
CA SER A 389 10.10 7.08 10.59
C SER A 389 9.53 8.38 10.02
N ILE A 390 10.30 9.48 10.05
CA ILE A 390 9.89 10.76 9.45
C ILE A 390 9.82 10.63 7.93
N VAL A 391 10.88 10.08 7.31
CA VAL A 391 10.95 9.90 5.86
C VAL A 391 9.87 8.94 5.36
N SER A 392 9.65 7.83 6.07
CA SER A 392 8.59 6.88 5.74
C SER A 392 7.20 7.51 5.85
N CYS A 393 6.92 8.28 6.91
CA CYS A 393 5.66 9.00 7.03
C CYS A 393 5.47 10.01 5.89
N TYR A 394 6.50 10.78 5.55
CA TYR A 394 6.48 11.74 4.46
C TYR A 394 6.21 11.06 3.11
N SER A 395 6.81 9.89 2.86
CA SER A 395 6.59 9.14 1.62
C SER A 395 5.15 8.64 1.41
N LEU A 396 4.34 8.63 2.46
CA LEU A 396 2.92 8.28 2.38
C LEU A 396 2.03 9.48 2.04
N PHE A 397 2.57 10.70 2.00
CA PHE A 397 1.78 11.91 1.72
C PHE A 397 1.04 11.89 0.38
N PRO A 398 1.59 11.32 -0.72
CA PRO A 398 0.87 11.23 -1.98
C PRO A 398 -0.39 10.36 -1.93
N LEU A 399 -0.53 9.45 -0.95
CA LEU A 399 -1.75 8.66 -0.78
C LEU A 399 -2.96 9.51 -0.40
N LEU A 400 -2.72 10.65 0.24
CA LEU A 400 -3.73 11.62 0.65
C LEU A 400 -3.57 12.87 -0.21
N TYR A 401 -4.05 12.77 -1.45
CA TYR A 401 -3.89 13.81 -2.47
C TYR A 401 -4.94 14.93 -2.35
N GLU A 402 -6.02 14.70 -1.62
CA GLU A 402 -7.07 15.70 -1.44
C GLU A 402 -6.62 16.88 -0.55
N PRO A 403 -7.04 18.12 -0.88
CA PRO A 403 -6.65 19.30 -0.10
C PRO A 403 -7.14 19.28 1.36
N GLN A 404 -8.22 18.57 1.66
CA GLN A 404 -8.85 18.55 2.98
C GLN A 404 -8.00 17.76 4.00
N GLU A 405 -7.35 16.69 3.54
CA GLU A 405 -6.49 15.82 4.34
C GLU A 405 -5.06 16.36 4.47
N TYR A 406 -4.70 17.38 3.68
CA TYR A 406 -3.35 17.95 3.69
C TYR A 406 -2.91 18.49 5.08
N PRO A 407 -3.73 19.29 5.79
CA PRO A 407 -3.38 19.71 7.15
C PRO A 407 -3.23 18.52 8.11
N ILE A 408 -4.01 17.46 7.93
CA ILE A 408 -4.00 16.26 8.77
C ILE A 408 -2.64 15.56 8.65
N LYS A 409 -2.17 15.26 7.44
CA LYS A 409 -0.89 14.55 7.24
C LYS A 409 0.32 15.37 7.72
N VAL A 410 0.30 16.69 7.54
CA VAL A 410 1.36 17.59 8.06
C VAL A 410 1.35 17.62 9.59
N LEU A 411 0.17 17.78 10.20
CA LEU A 411 0.04 17.79 11.66
C LEU A 411 0.49 16.46 12.27
N LEU A 412 0.09 15.34 11.68
CA LEU A 412 0.51 14.01 12.11
C LEU A 412 2.04 13.85 12.06
N LEU A 413 2.69 14.29 10.97
CA LEU A 413 4.14 14.24 10.83
C LEU A 413 4.86 15.11 11.88
N LEU A 414 4.40 16.34 12.07
CA LEU A 414 5.00 17.28 13.04
C LEU A 414 4.82 16.79 14.47
N LEU A 415 3.63 16.32 14.82
CA LEU A 415 3.32 15.77 16.14
C LEU A 415 4.19 14.54 16.42
N HIS A 416 4.24 13.59 15.48
CA HIS A 416 5.06 12.38 15.61
C HIS A 416 6.55 12.72 15.77
N SER A 417 7.07 13.62 14.94
CA SER A 417 8.46 14.09 15.02
C SER A 417 8.76 14.76 16.37
N THR A 418 7.84 15.58 16.87
CA THR A 418 7.99 16.28 18.15
C THR A 418 7.96 15.32 19.33
N VAL A 419 6.99 14.40 19.35
CA VAL A 419 6.85 13.39 20.41
C VAL A 419 8.08 12.48 20.45
N MET A 420 8.57 12.01 19.30
CA MET A 420 9.80 11.22 19.23
C MET A 420 11.00 12.01 19.74
N TRP A 421 11.16 13.27 19.32
CA TRP A 421 12.28 14.12 19.74
C TRP A 421 12.31 14.31 21.26
N LEU A 422 11.19 14.79 21.83
CA LEU A 422 11.05 15.00 23.27
C LEU A 422 11.22 13.68 24.05
N GLY A 423 10.65 12.61 23.52
CA GLY A 423 10.71 11.28 24.07
C GLY A 423 12.13 10.72 24.19
N PHE A 424 12.89 10.72 23.09
CA PHE A 424 14.27 10.25 23.10
C PHE A 424 15.17 11.17 23.94
N VAL A 425 15.01 12.49 23.87
CA VAL A 425 15.75 13.43 24.74
C VAL A 425 15.51 13.11 26.21
N ALA A 426 14.25 12.88 26.62
CA ALA A 426 13.92 12.54 28.00
C ALA A 426 14.50 11.17 28.41
N GLN A 427 14.43 10.16 27.54
CA GLN A 427 14.99 8.82 27.81
C GLN A 427 16.50 8.89 28.09
N TYR A 428 17.26 9.54 27.20
CA TYR A 428 18.73 9.61 27.34
C TYR A 428 19.17 10.59 28.44
N THR A 429 18.35 11.61 28.76
CA THR A 429 18.62 12.48 29.92
C THR A 429 18.43 11.73 31.25
N ASN A 430 17.39 10.89 31.36
CA ASN A 430 17.18 10.07 32.55
C ASN A 430 18.28 9.00 32.72
N ASN A 431 18.69 8.34 31.63
CA ASN A 431 19.81 7.39 31.67
C ASN A 431 21.10 8.05 32.15
N ASN A 432 21.40 9.26 31.70
CA ASN A 432 22.59 10.01 32.18
C ASN A 432 22.53 10.35 33.67
N LYS A 433 21.34 10.62 34.22
CA LYS A 433 21.19 10.85 35.67
C LYS A 433 21.51 9.57 36.46
N ALA A 434 21.09 8.41 35.95
CA ALA A 434 21.43 7.12 36.55
C ALA A 434 22.94 6.79 36.40
N GLN A 435 23.53 7.02 35.22
CA GLN A 435 24.96 6.77 34.96
C GLN A 435 25.91 7.74 35.67
N LYS A 436 25.47 8.97 35.97
CA LYS A 436 26.26 9.93 36.77
C LYS A 436 26.58 9.37 38.17
N ASN A 437 25.74 8.49 38.70
CA ASN A 437 26.02 7.80 39.97
C ASN A 437 27.07 6.68 39.82
N ASN A 438 27.35 6.23 38.59
CA ASN A 438 28.26 5.12 38.29
C ASN A 438 29.55 5.56 37.54
N GLY A 439 29.79 6.87 37.35
CA GLY A 439 31.03 7.39 36.75
C GLY A 439 31.17 7.25 35.23
N GLU A 440 30.10 6.91 34.49
CA GLU A 440 30.14 6.72 33.03
C GLU A 440 29.84 8.00 32.21
N SER A 441 30.34 8.03 30.97
CA SER A 441 30.21 9.13 30.01
C SER A 441 28.75 9.43 29.63
N LYS A 442 28.41 10.72 29.51
CA LYS A 442 27.05 11.20 29.19
C LYS A 442 26.74 11.04 27.69
N SER A 443 25.66 10.33 27.36
CA SER A 443 25.14 10.23 25.99
C SER A 443 23.91 11.14 25.82
N LYS A 444 23.95 12.09 24.86
CA LYS A 444 22.82 13.00 24.59
C LYS A 444 22.22 12.70 23.23
N PHE A 445 20.89 12.68 23.15
CA PHE A 445 20.20 12.61 21.87
C PHE A 445 20.45 13.88 21.05
N ARG A 446 21.11 13.71 19.90
CA ARG A 446 21.38 14.74 18.89
C ARG A 446 21.40 14.06 17.52
N ILE A 447 20.84 14.73 16.53
CA ILE A 447 20.96 14.34 15.12
C ILE A 447 22.17 15.04 14.48
N GLY A 448 22.85 14.35 13.57
CA GLY A 448 24.02 14.87 12.86
C GLY A 448 23.67 15.97 11.85
N CYS A 449 24.70 16.52 11.21
CA CYS A 449 24.53 17.57 10.20
C CYS A 449 23.83 17.03 8.94
N PHE A 450 24.17 15.81 8.54
CA PHE A 450 23.60 15.16 7.37
C PHE A 450 22.09 14.95 7.51
N GLU A 451 21.64 14.43 8.65
CA GLU A 451 20.23 14.19 8.93
C GLU A 451 19.44 15.50 8.98
N LYS A 452 20.01 16.57 9.55
CA LYS A 452 19.40 17.91 9.52
C LYS A 452 19.26 18.45 8.10
N SER A 453 20.32 18.32 7.29
CA SER A 453 20.31 18.75 5.89
C SER A 453 19.26 17.99 5.09
N TYR A 454 19.16 16.67 5.30
CA TYR A 454 18.13 15.83 4.67
C TYR A 454 16.71 16.28 5.05
N LEU A 455 16.45 16.46 6.36
CA LEU A 455 15.14 16.90 6.84
C LEU A 455 14.78 18.32 6.36
N MET A 456 15.76 19.21 6.27
CA MET A 456 15.56 20.54 5.65
C MET A 456 15.21 20.41 4.16
N GLY A 457 15.86 19.48 3.46
CA GLY A 457 15.52 19.13 2.07
C GLY A 457 14.05 18.75 1.91
N LEU A 458 13.48 17.96 2.82
CA LEU A 458 12.04 17.63 2.79
C LEU A 458 11.15 18.88 2.90
N VAL A 459 11.51 19.82 3.78
CA VAL A 459 10.77 21.09 3.92
C VAL A 459 10.85 21.91 2.63
N ILE A 460 12.03 21.99 2.01
CA ILE A 460 12.21 22.67 0.73
C ILE A 460 11.36 22.00 -0.36
N VAL A 461 11.39 20.68 -0.47
CA VAL A 461 10.58 19.92 -1.43
C VAL A 461 9.09 20.16 -1.20
N GLU A 462 8.63 20.20 0.04
CA GLU A 462 7.23 20.48 0.35
C GLU A 462 6.84 21.92 -0.03
N ILE A 463 7.70 22.90 0.27
CA ILE A 463 7.46 24.29 -0.12
C ILE A 463 7.40 24.42 -1.65
N VAL A 464 8.35 23.80 -2.34
CA VAL A 464 8.41 23.82 -3.80
C VAL A 464 7.18 23.15 -4.41
N SER A 465 6.82 21.95 -3.95
CA SER A 465 5.71 21.19 -4.51
C SER A 465 4.35 21.82 -4.25
N GLN A 466 4.12 22.40 -3.06
CA GLN A 466 2.81 22.97 -2.72
C GLN A 466 2.63 24.42 -3.16
N PHE A 467 3.69 25.23 -3.12
CA PHE A 467 3.57 26.68 -3.37
C PHE A 467 4.18 27.11 -4.69
N LEU A 468 5.33 26.56 -5.08
CA LEU A 468 6.04 27.02 -6.28
C LEU A 468 5.55 26.29 -7.54
N HIS A 469 5.42 24.97 -7.49
CA HIS A 469 5.04 24.15 -8.63
C HIS A 469 3.68 24.55 -9.23
N PRO A 470 2.61 24.80 -8.43
CA PRO A 470 1.36 25.30 -8.97
C PRO A 470 1.52 26.70 -9.60
N TYR A 471 2.35 27.58 -9.04
CA TYR A 471 2.55 28.92 -9.60
C TYR A 471 3.34 28.92 -10.92
N PHE A 472 4.35 28.05 -11.05
CA PHE A 472 5.19 27.99 -12.26
C PHE A 472 4.57 27.16 -13.39
N LEU A 473 3.82 26.10 -13.08
CA LEU A 473 3.25 25.20 -14.10
C LEU A 473 1.75 25.44 -14.38
N ALA A 474 0.99 26.11 -13.51
CA ALA A 474 -0.40 26.48 -13.82
C ALA A 474 -0.52 27.57 -14.90
N ASN A 475 0.58 28.21 -15.31
CA ASN A 475 0.58 29.15 -16.43
C ASN A 475 0.38 28.48 -17.81
N HIS A 476 0.32 27.14 -17.90
CA HIS A 476 -0.01 26.44 -19.14
C HIS A 476 -1.41 25.79 -19.19
N THR A 477 -2.23 25.92 -18.15
CA THR A 477 -3.62 25.45 -18.16
C THR A 477 -4.54 26.41 -17.40
N LEU A 478 -5.28 27.20 -18.19
CA LEU A 478 -6.54 27.92 -17.91
C LEU A 478 -6.62 28.77 -16.61
N LEU A 479 -6.74 30.08 -16.85
CA LEU A 479 -7.22 31.10 -15.92
C LEU A 479 -8.43 30.63 -15.12
N GLY A 480 -8.24 30.42 -13.82
CA GLY A 480 -9.32 30.07 -12.90
C GLY A 480 -8.87 29.91 -11.45
N SER A 481 -8.13 30.86 -10.89
CA SER A 481 -7.85 30.88 -9.45
C SER A 481 -7.95 32.29 -8.87
N ARG A 482 -9.07 32.56 -8.19
CA ARG A 482 -9.10 33.44 -7.03
C ARG A 482 -9.89 32.79 -5.90
N ARG A 483 -9.30 32.94 -4.71
CA ARG A 483 -9.66 32.38 -3.41
C ARG A 483 -11.09 32.69 -2.98
N GLY A 484 -11.72 31.73 -2.33
CA GLY A 484 -12.93 31.90 -1.52
C GLY A 484 -13.60 30.55 -1.30
N CYS A 485 -13.92 30.23 -0.05
CA CYS A 485 -14.79 29.11 0.30
C CYS A 485 -16.14 29.29 -0.39
N LEU A 486 -16.30 28.69 -1.56
CA LEU A 486 -17.57 28.52 -2.25
C LEU A 486 -17.64 27.04 -2.57
N ARG A 487 -18.62 26.37 -1.96
CA ARG A 487 -19.04 25.03 -2.35
C ARG A 487 -19.62 25.17 -3.76
N ILE A 488 -18.77 25.11 -4.78
CA ILE A 488 -19.21 25.00 -6.16
C ILE A 488 -19.79 23.60 -6.25
N LYS A 489 -21.11 23.49 -6.05
CA LYS A 489 -21.85 22.47 -6.79
C LYS A 489 -21.55 22.81 -8.25
N ALA A 490 -20.63 22.07 -8.86
CA ALA A 490 -20.55 22.02 -10.30
C ALA A 490 -21.88 21.41 -10.74
N ILE A 491 -22.87 22.28 -10.90
CA ILE A 491 -24.00 21.97 -11.76
C ILE A 491 -23.33 21.89 -13.12
N SER A 492 -23.07 20.67 -13.58
CA SER A 492 -22.75 20.42 -14.97
C SER A 492 -23.83 21.14 -15.78
N THR A 493 -23.46 22.29 -16.35
CA THR A 493 -24.37 23.04 -17.20
C THR A 493 -24.58 22.13 -18.40
N LYS A 494 -25.79 21.59 -18.55
CA LYS A 494 -26.08 20.72 -19.68
C LYS A 494 -25.94 21.53 -20.96
N TRP A 495 -24.96 21.19 -21.78
CA TRP A 495 -24.77 21.74 -23.10
C TRP A 495 -25.39 20.80 -24.12
N GLU A 496 -26.18 21.36 -25.02
CA GLU A 496 -26.75 20.59 -26.12
C GLU A 496 -25.63 20.28 -27.12
N PRO A 497 -25.29 19.00 -27.37
CA PRO A 497 -24.11 18.65 -28.17
C PRO A 497 -24.12 19.22 -29.59
N THR A 498 -25.30 19.44 -30.16
CA THR A 498 -25.49 20.03 -31.50
C THR A 498 -25.12 21.51 -31.58
N LYS A 499 -25.03 22.21 -30.43
CA LYS A 499 -24.63 23.62 -30.36
C LYS A 499 -23.12 23.80 -30.17
N VAL A 500 -22.38 22.71 -29.97
CA VAL A 500 -20.93 22.72 -29.82
C VAL A 500 -20.33 22.66 -31.22
N VAL A 501 -19.52 23.66 -31.59
CA VAL A 501 -18.85 23.69 -32.90
C VAL A 501 -17.34 23.54 -32.66
N PRO A 502 -16.72 22.45 -33.14
CA PRO A 502 -15.28 22.26 -33.06
C PRO A 502 -14.52 23.35 -33.85
N GLN A 503 -13.29 23.66 -33.44
CA GLN A 503 -12.44 24.61 -34.15
C GLN A 503 -11.42 23.90 -35.05
N GLY A 504 -11.20 24.44 -36.26
CA GLY A 504 -10.22 23.95 -37.23
C GLY A 504 -10.62 22.62 -37.87
N ASP A 505 -9.69 21.68 -37.88
CA ASP A 505 -9.78 20.32 -38.45
C ASP A 505 -10.45 19.29 -37.51
N ARG A 506 -11.17 19.75 -36.48
CA ARG A 506 -11.72 18.88 -35.43
C ARG A 506 -13.16 18.47 -35.66
N VAL A 507 -13.50 17.31 -35.14
CA VAL A 507 -14.83 16.69 -35.21
C VAL A 507 -15.27 16.32 -33.80
N LEU A 508 -16.52 16.60 -33.46
CA LEU A 508 -17.15 16.13 -32.22
C LEU A 508 -17.87 14.82 -32.52
N VAL A 509 -17.53 13.78 -31.77
CA VAL A 509 -18.06 12.43 -31.95
C VAL A 509 -18.78 11.99 -30.68
N ARG A 510 -19.99 11.45 -30.83
CA ARG A 510 -20.68 10.68 -29.78
C ARG A 510 -20.17 9.25 -29.81
N LEU A 511 -19.65 8.77 -28.70
CA LEU A 511 -19.21 7.39 -28.60
C LEU A 511 -20.41 6.44 -28.59
N GLU A 512 -20.36 5.36 -29.37
CA GLU A 512 -21.34 4.29 -29.23
C GLU A 512 -21.12 3.56 -27.90
N ASP A 513 -22.24 3.19 -27.26
CA ASP A 513 -22.20 2.36 -26.07
C ASP A 513 -21.79 0.94 -26.44
N LEU A 514 -20.72 0.48 -25.82
CA LEU A 514 -20.18 -0.85 -26.10
C LEU A 514 -21.17 -1.91 -25.59
N PRO A 515 -21.46 -2.95 -26.39
CA PRO A 515 -22.45 -3.95 -26.03
C PRO A 515 -22.00 -4.71 -24.77
N MET A 516 -22.84 -4.72 -23.74
CA MET A 516 -22.56 -5.45 -22.49
C MET A 516 -22.60 -6.98 -22.66
N LYS A 517 -23.10 -7.48 -23.81
CA LYS A 517 -23.23 -8.89 -24.13
C LYS A 517 -22.76 -9.16 -25.56
N SER A 518 -22.09 -10.29 -25.77
CA SER A 518 -21.81 -10.83 -27.10
C SER A 518 -23.09 -11.17 -27.86
N SER A 519 -23.00 -11.36 -29.18
CA SER A 519 -24.12 -11.82 -30.02
C SER A 519 -24.73 -13.16 -29.57
N GLY A 520 -23.98 -13.97 -28.80
CA GLY A 520 -24.44 -15.21 -28.17
C GLY A 520 -24.99 -15.06 -26.74
N GLY A 521 -25.17 -13.83 -26.21
CA GLY A 521 -25.78 -13.57 -24.91
C GLY A 521 -24.83 -13.62 -23.70
N VAL A 522 -23.53 -13.84 -23.91
CA VAL A 522 -22.51 -13.86 -22.84
C VAL A 522 -22.11 -12.45 -22.46
N LEU A 523 -22.16 -12.11 -21.16
CA LEU A 523 -21.74 -10.81 -20.63
C LEU A 523 -20.24 -10.59 -20.85
N LEU A 524 -19.88 -9.43 -21.41
CA LEU A 524 -18.48 -9.04 -21.65
C LEU A 524 -17.94 -8.25 -20.44
N PRO A 525 -16.80 -8.63 -19.85
CA PRO A 525 -16.20 -7.88 -18.75
C PRO A 525 -15.70 -6.52 -19.24
N LYS A 526 -15.97 -5.43 -18.48
CA LYS A 526 -15.56 -4.05 -18.83
C LYS A 526 -14.07 -3.90 -19.18
N ALA A 527 -13.21 -4.78 -18.65
CA ALA A 527 -11.79 -4.83 -18.96
C ALA A 527 -11.48 -5.43 -20.34
N ALA A 528 -12.26 -6.41 -20.82
CA ALA A 528 -12.11 -6.99 -22.17
C ALA A 528 -12.57 -6.01 -23.26
N VAL A 529 -13.54 -5.15 -22.95
CA VAL A 529 -14.05 -4.15 -23.90
C VAL A 529 -13.10 -2.95 -24.07
N LYS A 530 -12.21 -2.70 -23.08
CA LYS A 530 -11.11 -1.72 -23.23
C LYS A 530 -10.02 -2.15 -24.23
N PHE A 531 -10.03 -3.39 -24.71
CA PHE A 531 -9.02 -3.92 -25.64
C PHE A 531 -9.36 -3.69 -27.12
N GLU A 532 -10.54 -3.16 -27.44
CA GLU A 532 -10.80 -2.66 -28.79
C GLU A 532 -10.13 -1.29 -28.94
N ARG A 533 -8.90 -1.29 -29.48
CA ARG A 533 -8.08 -0.11 -29.79
C ARG A 533 -8.73 0.86 -30.81
N TYR A 534 -9.97 0.60 -31.21
CA TYR A 534 -10.71 1.35 -32.21
C TYR A 534 -12.09 1.66 -31.65
N LEU A 535 -12.38 2.95 -31.46
CA LEU A 535 -13.67 3.42 -30.99
C LEU A 535 -14.55 3.73 -32.20
N THR A 536 -15.81 3.29 -32.14
CA THR A 536 -16.85 3.64 -33.11
C THR A 536 -17.75 4.71 -32.51
N GLY A 537 -18.14 5.70 -33.31
CA GLY A 537 -19.03 6.76 -32.85
C GLY A 537 -19.72 7.50 -34.00
N GLU A 538 -20.67 8.36 -33.64
CA GLU A 538 -21.44 9.18 -34.56
C GLU A 538 -20.96 10.64 -34.53
N VAL A 539 -20.68 11.22 -35.69
CA VAL A 539 -20.28 12.63 -35.80
C VAL A 539 -21.48 13.53 -35.48
N ILE A 540 -21.34 14.41 -34.48
CA ILE A 540 -22.38 15.39 -34.11
C ILE A 540 -22.19 16.71 -34.85
N SER A 541 -20.94 17.18 -34.94
CA SER A 541 -20.60 18.48 -35.49
C SER A 541 -19.15 18.51 -35.96
N VAL A 542 -18.88 19.34 -36.96
CA VAL A 542 -17.56 19.45 -37.61
C VAL A 542 -17.04 20.88 -37.56
N GLY A 543 -15.72 21.02 -37.50
CA GLY A 543 -15.05 22.31 -37.61
C GLY A 543 -14.99 22.85 -39.03
N SER A 544 -14.58 24.11 -39.16
CA SER A 544 -14.60 24.85 -40.42
C SER A 544 -13.62 24.35 -41.49
N GLU A 545 -12.61 23.56 -41.09
CA GLU A 545 -11.54 23.07 -41.98
C GLU A 545 -11.69 21.57 -42.32
N VAL A 546 -12.79 20.93 -41.87
CA VAL A 546 -13.07 19.51 -42.10
C VAL A 546 -13.63 19.29 -43.51
N GLY A 547 -13.15 18.25 -44.20
CA GLY A 547 -13.60 17.88 -45.54
C GLY A 547 -15.09 17.51 -45.62
N GLN A 548 -15.72 17.77 -46.77
CA GLN A 548 -17.17 17.51 -46.99
C GLN A 548 -17.61 16.03 -46.85
N GLN A 549 -16.66 15.09 -46.76
CA GLN A 549 -16.92 13.66 -46.65
C GLN A 549 -17.32 13.23 -45.23
N VAL A 550 -16.88 13.97 -44.21
CA VAL A 550 -17.19 13.72 -42.80
C VAL A 550 -18.22 14.75 -42.37
N GLY A 551 -19.50 14.35 -42.30
CA GLY A 551 -20.61 15.24 -41.95
C GLY A 551 -21.37 14.76 -40.71
N PRO A 552 -22.18 15.63 -40.08
CA PRO A 552 -23.08 15.25 -38.98
C PRO A 552 -23.95 14.03 -39.34
N GLY A 553 -24.08 13.09 -38.41
CA GLY A 553 -24.86 11.85 -38.56
C GLY A 553 -24.11 10.68 -39.22
N LYS A 554 -22.85 10.85 -39.61
CA LYS A 554 -22.01 9.77 -40.13
C LYS A 554 -21.39 8.96 -38.99
N LYS A 555 -21.37 7.64 -39.13
CA LYS A 555 -20.60 6.76 -38.24
C LYS A 555 -19.14 6.72 -38.67
N VAL A 556 -18.25 6.84 -37.70
CA VAL A 556 -16.80 6.88 -37.91
C VAL A 556 -16.11 5.90 -36.98
N LEU A 557 -15.04 5.30 -37.48
CA LEU A 557 -14.07 4.53 -36.71
C LEU A 557 -12.82 5.39 -36.52
N PHE A 558 -12.31 5.50 -35.29
CA PHE A 558 -11.15 6.33 -34.99
C PHE A 558 -10.27 5.74 -33.88
N SER A 559 -9.03 6.21 -33.83
CA SER A 559 -8.03 5.81 -32.84
C SER A 559 -8.21 6.57 -31.53
N ASP A 560 -8.09 5.89 -30.38
CA ASP A 560 -8.21 6.49 -29.04
C ASP A 560 -6.97 7.31 -28.63
N VAL A 561 -5.87 7.18 -29.37
CA VAL A 561 -4.55 7.75 -29.03
C VAL A 561 -4.55 9.29 -29.02
N SER A 562 -5.45 9.94 -29.75
CA SER A 562 -5.55 11.39 -29.89
C SER A 562 -6.96 11.96 -29.65
N ALA A 563 -7.88 11.15 -29.12
CA ALA A 563 -9.24 11.58 -28.81
C ALA A 563 -9.32 12.26 -27.43
N TYR A 564 -9.93 13.44 -27.37
CA TYR A 564 -10.12 14.19 -26.13
C TYR A 564 -11.57 14.06 -25.65
N GLU A 565 -11.80 13.31 -24.57
CA GLU A 565 -13.13 13.15 -23.98
C GLU A 565 -13.64 14.48 -23.40
N VAL A 566 -14.92 14.80 -23.66
CA VAL A 566 -15.58 16.02 -23.20
C VAL A 566 -16.89 15.67 -22.50
N ASP A 567 -17.09 16.21 -21.30
CA ASP A 567 -18.35 16.11 -20.57
C ASP A 567 -19.25 17.32 -20.89
N LEU A 568 -20.36 17.05 -21.58
CA LEU A 568 -21.37 18.05 -21.94
C LEU A 568 -22.58 18.03 -20.98
N GLY A 569 -22.54 17.26 -19.89
CA GLY A 569 -23.65 17.10 -18.95
C GLY A 569 -24.79 16.22 -19.45
N THR A 570 -24.50 15.39 -20.45
CA THR A 570 -25.41 14.38 -21.02
C THR A 570 -24.99 12.99 -20.58
N ASP A 571 -25.92 12.03 -20.55
CA ASP A 571 -25.60 10.64 -20.20
C ASP A 571 -24.72 9.94 -21.26
N ALA A 572 -24.64 10.49 -22.48
CA ALA A 572 -23.78 10.00 -23.54
C ALA A 572 -22.34 10.57 -23.44
N ARG A 573 -21.35 9.73 -23.76
CA ARG A 573 -19.93 10.12 -23.81
C ARG A 573 -19.59 10.76 -25.15
N HIS A 574 -18.81 11.83 -25.11
CA HIS A 574 -18.42 12.61 -26.28
C HIS A 574 -16.91 12.81 -26.32
N CYS A 575 -16.33 12.91 -27.52
CA CYS A 575 -14.93 13.27 -27.67
C CYS A 575 -14.67 14.15 -28.90
N PHE A 576 -13.59 14.94 -28.83
CA PHE A 576 -13.03 15.62 -29.98
C PHE A 576 -11.89 14.80 -30.58
N CYS A 577 -11.90 14.65 -31.90
CA CYS A 577 -10.80 14.07 -32.68
C CYS A 577 -10.49 14.97 -33.88
N LYS A 578 -9.30 14.86 -34.45
CA LYS A 578 -9.00 15.50 -35.74
C LYS A 578 -9.53 14.66 -36.89
N GLU A 579 -9.82 15.28 -38.03
CA GLU A 579 -10.18 14.56 -39.25
C GLU A 579 -9.10 13.54 -39.67
N SER A 580 -7.81 13.87 -39.49
CA SER A 580 -6.69 12.97 -39.78
C SER A 580 -6.67 11.68 -38.97
N ASP A 581 -7.39 11.65 -37.85
CA ASP A 581 -7.39 10.54 -36.89
C ASP A 581 -8.61 9.62 -37.10
N LEU A 582 -9.50 9.97 -38.03
CA LEU A 582 -10.59 9.13 -38.49
C LEU A 582 -10.03 8.07 -39.44
N LEU A 583 -10.20 6.80 -39.08
CA LEU A 583 -9.65 5.66 -39.82
C LEU A 583 -10.57 5.20 -40.94
N ALA A 584 -11.89 5.27 -40.73
CA ALA A 584 -12.90 4.89 -41.73
C ALA A 584 -14.26 5.53 -41.44
N LEU A 585 -15.07 5.69 -42.49
CA LEU A 585 -16.52 5.88 -42.38
C LEU A 585 -17.17 4.50 -42.36
N VAL A 586 -18.06 4.26 -41.39
CA VAL A 586 -18.80 3.02 -41.25
C VAL A 586 -20.18 3.25 -41.88
N GLU A 587 -20.49 2.52 -42.96
CA GLU A 587 -21.78 2.61 -43.66
C GLU A 587 -22.92 1.89 -42.92
#